data_AF-A0A9P4UPY7-F1
#
_entry.id   AF-A0A9P4UPY7-F1
#
_cell.length_a   1.000
_cell.length_b   1.000
_cell.length_c   1.000
_cell.angle_alpha   90.00
_cell.angle_beta   90.00
_cell.angle_gamma   90.00
#
_symmetry.space_group_name_H-M   'P 1'
#
loop_
_entity.id
_entity.type
_entity.pdbx_description
1 polymer ?
#
loop_
_entity_poly.entity_id
_entity_poly.type
_entity_poly.pdbx_seq_one_letter_code
_entity_poly.pdbx_strand_id
1 'polypeptide(L)'
;MAQGELKAKKKVQQKPSQRKQIGTRVIKPKKATLVKQKQMQKKHSSGLTAVTEKSLAQKAGHLEILRGGKKDAAKNKAVLGSSK
;
A
#
# COMPACT_ATOMS: atom_id res chain seq x y z
N MET A 1 6.16 -14.74 66.22
CA MET A 1 5.88 -13.46 65.53
C MET A 1 7.19 -12.86 65.02
N ALA A 2 7.11 -11.98 64.01
CA ALA A 2 8.19 -11.30 63.30
C ALA A 2 8.80 -12.04 62.07
N GLN A 3 8.14 -11.88 60.92
CA GLN A 3 8.81 -11.95 59.61
C GLN A 3 9.62 -10.65 59.44
N GLY A 4 10.94 -10.76 59.23
CA GLY A 4 11.80 -9.61 58.95
C GLY A 4 11.56 -9.03 57.56
N GLU A 5 11.63 -7.71 57.45
CA GLU A 5 11.37 -6.97 56.20
C GLU A 5 12.37 -7.34 55.08
N LEU A 6 11.85 -7.84 53.96
CA LEU A 6 12.65 -8.13 52.78
C LEU A 6 13.07 -6.81 52.09
N LYS A 7 14.38 -6.51 52.09
CA LYS A 7 14.94 -5.35 51.38
C LYS A 7 14.60 -5.42 49.88
N ALA A 8 13.89 -4.41 49.39
CA ALA A 8 13.54 -4.29 47.97
C ALA A 8 14.82 -4.17 47.11
N LYS A 9 14.95 -5.03 46.10
CA LYS A 9 16.05 -4.95 45.12
C LYS A 9 15.88 -3.68 44.28
N LYS A 10 16.95 -2.88 44.17
CA LYS A 10 16.99 -1.72 43.27
C LYS A 10 16.65 -2.17 41.85
N LYS A 11 15.65 -1.53 41.24
CA LYS A 11 15.33 -1.70 39.82
C LYS A 11 16.53 -1.20 39.02
N VAL A 12 17.15 -2.09 38.22
CA VAL A 12 18.20 -1.69 37.28
C VAL A 12 17.54 -0.81 36.22
N GLN A 13 17.84 0.50 36.23
CA GLN A 13 17.42 1.38 35.15
C GLN A 13 18.10 0.95 33.86
N GLN A 14 17.32 0.48 32.89
CA GLN A 14 17.79 0.22 31.55
C GLN A 14 18.23 1.56 30.94
N LYS A 15 19.51 1.67 30.58
CA LYS A 15 20.03 2.86 29.89
C LYS A 15 19.28 3.02 28.57
N PRO A 16 18.80 4.23 28.22
CA PRO A 16 18.16 4.45 26.95
C PRO A 16 19.14 4.10 25.83
N SER A 17 18.79 3.11 25.02
CA SER A 17 19.59 2.70 23.88
C SER A 17 19.61 3.84 22.87
N GLN A 18 20.78 4.41 22.61
CA GLN A 18 20.98 5.40 21.55
C GLN A 18 20.91 4.79 20.14
N ARG A 19 20.53 3.51 20.02
CA ARG A 19 20.40 2.84 18.73
C ARG A 19 19.24 3.49 17.97
N LYS A 20 19.60 4.36 17.01
CA LYS A 20 18.66 4.85 16.00
C LYS A 20 17.95 3.63 15.40
N GLN A 21 16.62 3.58 15.51
CA GLN A 21 15.82 2.59 14.80
C GLN A 21 15.93 2.90 13.31
N ILE A 22 16.90 2.26 12.67
CA ILE A 22 17.09 2.37 11.24
C ILE A 22 16.01 1.48 10.63
N GLY A 23 15.11 2.07 9.84
CA GLY A 23 14.04 1.34 9.16
C GLY A 23 14.58 0.19 8.31
N THR A 24 13.67 -0.63 7.78
CA THR A 24 14.00 -1.80 6.95
C THR A 24 14.93 -1.39 5.79
N ARG A 25 16.21 -1.76 5.90
CA ARG A 25 17.19 -1.49 4.84
C ARG A 25 16.98 -2.47 3.70
N VAL A 26 16.71 -1.94 2.51
CA VAL A 26 16.67 -2.76 1.28
C VAL A 26 18.11 -3.07 0.86
N ILE A 27 18.60 -4.25 1.23
CA ILE A 27 19.93 -4.73 0.84
C ILE A 27 19.87 -5.21 -0.61
N LYS A 28 20.66 -4.60 -1.50
CA LYS A 28 20.74 -5.03 -2.90
C LYS A 28 21.44 -6.40 -2.98
N PRO A 29 20.96 -7.33 -3.85
CA PRO A 29 21.65 -8.59 -4.06
C PRO A 29 23.03 -8.35 -4.66
N LYS A 30 24.04 -9.01 -4.11
CA LYS A 30 25.44 -8.88 -4.55
C LYS A 30 25.85 -9.97 -5.54
N LYS A 31 25.17 -11.13 -5.52
CA LYS A 31 25.47 -12.27 -6.40
C LYS A 31 24.85 -12.05 -7.79
N ALA A 32 25.60 -12.36 -8.84
CA ALA A 32 25.17 -12.13 -10.23
C ALA A 32 23.85 -12.84 -10.58
N THR A 33 23.64 -14.07 -10.08
CA THR A 33 22.39 -14.84 -10.29
C THR A 33 21.17 -14.13 -9.72
N LEU A 34 21.28 -13.59 -8.50
CA LEU A 34 20.22 -12.86 -7.82
C LEU A 34 19.94 -11.49 -8.45
N VAL A 35 20.96 -10.85 -9.02
CA VAL A 35 20.77 -9.61 -9.80
C VAL A 35 19.93 -9.88 -11.04
N LYS A 36 20.23 -10.95 -11.79
CA LYS A 36 19.45 -11.38 -12.95
C LYS A 36 17.99 -11.70 -12.57
N GLN A 37 17.78 -12.45 -11.50
CA GLN A 37 16.44 -12.77 -11.01
C GLN A 37 15.64 -11.51 -10.64
N LYS A 38 16.25 -10.55 -9.94
CA LYS A 38 15.60 -9.28 -9.59
C LYS A 38 15.22 -8.45 -10.82
N GLN A 39 16.07 -8.45 -11.86
CA GLN A 39 15.77 -7.79 -13.13
C GLN A 39 14.60 -8.45 -13.86
N MET A 40 14.55 -9.78 -13.89
CA MET A 40 13.42 -10.52 -14.47
C MET A 40 12.12 -10.21 -13.71
N GLN A 41 12.14 -10.29 -12.37
CA GLN A 41 10.99 -9.94 -11.54
C GLN A 41 10.47 -8.54 -11.84
N LYS A 42 11.36 -7.54 -11.94
CA LYS A 42 10.98 -6.16 -12.27
C LYS A 42 10.31 -6.04 -13.65
N LYS A 43 10.85 -6.72 -14.67
CA LYS A 43 10.29 -6.69 -16.04
C LYS A 43 8.90 -7.33 -16.11
N HIS A 44 8.73 -8.48 -15.47
CA HIS A 44 7.46 -9.19 -15.46
C HIS A 44 6.41 -8.47 -14.60
N SER A 45 6.81 -7.89 -13.45
CA SER A 45 5.89 -7.12 -12.61
C SER A 45 5.40 -5.86 -13.32
N SER A 46 6.26 -5.11 -14.02
CA SER A 46 5.82 -3.91 -14.74
C SER A 46 4.84 -4.20 -15.87
N GLY A 47 5.03 -5.31 -16.59
CA GLY A 47 4.10 -5.74 -17.64
C GLY A 47 2.75 -6.16 -17.05
N LEU A 48 2.77 -6.93 -15.96
CA LEU A 48 1.55 -7.36 -15.28
C LEU A 48 0.77 -6.17 -14.74
N THR A 49 1.44 -5.19 -14.12
CA THR A 49 0.82 -3.95 -13.64
C THR A 49 0.16 -3.17 -14.79
N ALA A 50 0.84 -2.97 -15.92
CA ALA A 50 0.25 -2.30 -17.08
C ALA A 50 -0.98 -3.02 -17.64
N VAL A 51 -0.98 -4.36 -17.69
CA VAL A 51 -2.14 -5.14 -18.11
C VAL A 51 -3.29 -5.01 -17.10
N THR A 52 -2.99 -5.03 -15.80
CA THR A 52 -4.01 -4.83 -14.76
C THR A 52 -4.61 -3.42 -14.80
N GLU A 53 -3.79 -2.39 -15.02
CA GLU A 53 -4.24 -1.00 -15.18
C GLU A 53 -5.14 -0.85 -16.42
N LYS A 54 -4.75 -1.45 -17.55
CA LYS A 54 -5.58 -1.49 -18.76
C LYS A 54 -6.92 -2.19 -18.51
N SER A 55 -6.90 -3.34 -17.82
CA SER A 55 -8.13 -4.07 -17.49
C SER A 55 -9.05 -3.28 -16.57
N LEU A 56 -8.50 -2.60 -15.56
CA LEU A 56 -9.27 -1.73 -14.67
C LEU A 56 -9.82 -0.51 -15.42
N ALA A 57 -9.04 0.13 -16.28
CA ALA A 57 -9.50 1.26 -17.09
C ALA A 57 -10.59 0.84 -18.08
N GLN A 58 -10.48 -0.34 -18.70
CA GLN A 58 -11.53 -0.89 -19.57
C GLN A 58 -12.81 -1.19 -18.78
N LYS A 59 -12.70 -1.80 -17.59
CA LYS A 59 -13.85 -2.04 -16.71
C LYS A 59 -14.46 -0.74 -16.21
N ALA A 60 -13.65 0.25 -15.82
CA ALA A 60 -14.10 1.55 -15.36
C ALA A 60 -14.74 2.37 -16.49
N GLY A 61 -14.11 2.45 -17.66
CA GLY A 61 -14.68 3.10 -18.85
C GLY A 61 -15.93 2.40 -19.35
N HIS A 62 -15.98 1.07 -19.28
CA HIS A 62 -17.22 0.32 -19.53
C HIS A 62 -18.31 0.64 -18.49
N LEU A 63 -17.94 0.79 -17.21
CA LEU A 63 -18.85 1.23 -16.16
C LEU A 63 -19.30 2.70 -16.32
N GLU A 64 -18.48 3.60 -16.87
CA GLU A 64 -18.90 4.95 -17.23
C GLU A 64 -19.96 4.93 -18.33
N ILE A 65 -19.84 4.02 -19.28
CA ILE A 65 -20.85 3.80 -20.34
C ILE A 65 -22.14 3.20 -19.75
N LEU A 66 -22.04 2.24 -18.82
CA LEU A 66 -23.20 1.60 -18.18
C LEU A 66 -23.92 2.50 -17.17
N ARG A 67 -23.19 3.30 -16.40
CA ARG A 67 -23.75 4.23 -15.40
C ARG A 67 -24.27 5.51 -16.04
N GLY A 68 -23.86 5.81 -17.28
CA GLY A 68 -24.00 7.13 -17.88
C GLY A 68 -23.06 8.12 -17.18
N GLY A 69 -22.12 8.71 -17.91
CA GLY A 69 -21.19 9.67 -17.32
C GLY A 69 -21.91 10.93 -16.83
N LYS A 70 -21.20 11.83 -16.12
CA LYS A 70 -21.76 13.14 -15.73
C LYS A 70 -22.39 13.91 -16.91
N LYS A 71 -21.88 13.73 -18.12
CA LYS A 71 -22.43 14.32 -19.35
C LYS A 71 -23.77 13.71 -19.75
N ASP A 72 -23.96 12.40 -19.58
CA ASP A 72 -25.23 11.72 -19.86
C ASP A 72 -26.26 11.99 -18.76
N ALA A 73 -25.82 12.13 -17.50
CA ALA A 73 -26.66 12.60 -16.41
C ALA A 73 -27.16 14.04 -16.66
N ALA A 74 -26.32 14.93 -17.19
CA ALA A 74 -26.71 16.28 -17.57
C ALA A 74 -27.70 16.31 -18.74
N LYS A 75 -27.50 15.47 -19.77
CA LYS A 75 -28.43 15.32 -20.89
C LYS A 75 -29.80 14.78 -20.44
N ASN A 76 -29.83 13.74 -19.61
CA ASN A 76 -31.08 13.23 -19.04
C ASN A 76 -31.81 14.26 -18.18
N LYS A 77 -31.09 15.09 -17.42
CA LYS A 77 -31.69 16.18 -16.64
C LYS A 77 -32.28 17.29 -17.51
N ALA A 78 -31.64 17.60 -18.65
CA ALA A 78 -32.15 18.57 -19.61
C ALA A 78 -33.42 18.07 -20.30
N VAL A 79 -33.48 16.78 -20.67
CA VAL A 79 -34.67 16.15 -21.29
C VAL A 79 -35.85 16.05 -20.32
N LEU A 80 -35.63 15.80 -19.03
CA LEU A 80 -36.67 15.81 -17.99
C LEU A 80 -37.17 17.21 -17.62
N GLY A 81 -36.40 18.27 -17.92
CA GLY A 81 -36.79 19.66 -17.68
C GLY A 81 -37.58 20.30 -18.81
N SER A 82 -37.57 19.70 -20.01
CA SER A 82 -38.28 20.18 -21.20
C SER A 82 -39.66 19.55 -21.40
N SER A 83 -40.11 18.68 -20.50
CA SER A 83 -41.40 17.97 -20.54
C SER A 83 -42.39 18.45 -19.46
N LYS A 84 -42.29 19.71 -19.03
CA LYS A 84 -43.24 20.38 -18.15
C LYS A 84 -43.83 21.61 -18.81
#